data_AF-A0A562SH95-F1
#
_entry.id   AF-A0A562SH95-F1
#
_cell.length_a   1.000
_cell.length_b   1.000
_cell.length_c   1.000
_cell.angle_alpha   90.00
_cell.angle_beta   90.00
_cell.angle_gamma   90.00
#
_symmetry.space_group_name_H-M   'P 1'
#
loop_
_entity.id
_entity.type
_entity.pdbx_description
1 polymer ?
#
loop_
_entity_poly.entity_id
_entity_poly.type
_entity_poly.pdbx_seq_one_letter_code
_entity_poly.pdbx_strand_id
1 'polypeptide(L)'
;MDDNRRRDMFVSKKVVVTMSAEVEPILPCWTILTAETTASAFHVVMVNRSGQQVAATDTDRVRAMHECERQAFAFEQQHAENRGRFLFEYSLLKLAGQLVTEQRYQSEVFGSWYVVCNNKRLIYDGRDNILLVQNYVDNHAEWGQYRAIAIKDLAYDDFHSLIQNML
;
A
#
# COMPACT_ATOMS: atom_id res chain seq x y z
N MET A 1 22.33 -52.90 35.36
CA MET A 1 20.92 -52.90 34.95
C MET A 1 20.40 -51.49 35.13
N ASP A 2 20.48 -50.76 34.02
CA ASP A 2 19.78 -49.56 33.53
C ASP A 2 19.38 -48.41 34.47
N ASP A 3 20.19 -47.35 34.35
CA ASP A 3 19.94 -45.94 34.69
C ASP A 3 19.07 -45.30 33.58
N ASN A 4 17.75 -45.25 33.79
CA ASN A 4 16.79 -44.75 32.82
C ASN A 4 16.57 -43.24 32.99
N ARG A 5 17.54 -42.43 32.55
CA ARG A 5 17.38 -40.97 32.42
C ARG A 5 16.57 -40.65 31.17
N ARG A 6 15.29 -40.35 31.36
CA ARG A 6 14.45 -39.64 30.37
C ARG A 6 15.10 -38.30 30.04
N ARG A 7 15.69 -38.18 28.86
CA ARG A 7 15.98 -36.90 28.22
C ARG A 7 14.68 -36.38 27.63
N ASP A 8 14.11 -35.36 28.25
CA ASP A 8 13.05 -34.58 27.63
C ASP A 8 13.59 -33.95 26.36
N MET A 9 13.08 -34.47 25.25
CA MET A 9 13.38 -34.06 23.90
C MET A 9 12.68 -32.72 23.67
N PHE A 10 13.43 -31.63 23.76
CA PHE A 10 13.01 -30.33 23.25
C PHE A 10 12.71 -30.47 21.76
N VAL A 11 11.43 -30.63 21.42
CA VAL A 11 10.95 -30.54 20.04
C VAL A 11 11.02 -29.05 19.67
N SER A 12 12.19 -28.63 19.19
CA SER A 12 12.32 -27.36 18.49
C SER A 12 11.42 -27.43 17.26
N LYS A 13 10.26 -26.78 17.32
CA LYS A 13 9.41 -26.57 16.14
C LYS A 13 10.26 -25.78 15.15
N LYS A 14 10.81 -26.46 14.15
CA LYS A 14 11.37 -25.81 12.95
C LYS A 14 10.27 -24.94 12.37
N VAL A 15 10.38 -23.62 12.54
CA VAL A 15 9.65 -22.65 11.75
C VAL A 15 10.25 -22.78 10.34
N VAL A 16 9.51 -23.41 9.44
CA VAL A 16 9.89 -23.49 8.03
C VAL A 16 9.49 -22.15 7.43
N VAL A 17 10.45 -21.25 7.27
CA VAL A 17 10.27 -20.00 6.52
C VAL A 17 10.36 -20.36 5.05
N THR A 18 9.22 -20.56 4.40
CA THR A 18 9.17 -20.69 2.94
C THR A 18 9.23 -19.28 2.35
N MET A 19 10.41 -18.84 1.91
CA MET A 19 10.55 -17.58 1.17
C MET A 19 10.15 -17.82 -0.29
N SER A 20 8.87 -17.67 -0.62
CA SER A 20 8.43 -17.56 -2.02
C SER A 20 8.60 -16.11 -2.47
N ALA A 21 9.63 -15.83 -3.26
CA ALA A 21 9.91 -14.52 -3.83
C ALA A 21 9.18 -14.33 -5.17
N GLU A 22 7.84 -14.28 -5.13
CA GLU A 22 7.08 -13.59 -6.17
C GLU A 22 6.57 -12.29 -5.52
N VAL A 23 7.38 -11.24 -5.65
CA VAL A 23 7.15 -9.96 -4.97
C VAL A 23 6.51 -9.02 -5.99
N GLU A 24 5.21 -9.13 -6.19
CA GLU A 24 4.47 -7.98 -6.71
C GLU A 24 4.52 -6.88 -5.64
N PRO A 25 5.04 -5.69 -5.95
CA PRO A 25 5.06 -4.60 -4.99
C PRO A 25 3.60 -4.25 -4.67
N ILE A 26 3.24 -4.24 -3.38
CA ILE A 26 1.90 -3.82 -2.91
C ILE A 26 1.90 -2.34 -2.50
N LEU A 27 3.07 -1.79 -2.16
CA LEU A 27 3.28 -0.40 -1.79
C LEU A 27 4.67 0.06 -2.29
N PRO A 28 4.84 1.28 -2.83
CA PRO A 28 6.12 1.73 -3.37
C PRO A 28 7.24 1.68 -2.34
N CYS A 29 8.39 1.09 -2.69
CA CYS A 29 9.56 0.92 -1.83
C CYS A 29 9.41 -0.05 -0.65
N TRP A 30 8.30 -0.79 -0.56
CA TRP A 30 8.10 -1.84 0.46
C TRP A 30 8.11 -3.23 -0.16
N THR A 31 8.78 -4.14 0.53
CA THR A 31 8.86 -5.57 0.19
C THR A 31 8.10 -6.36 1.25
N ILE A 32 7.30 -7.33 0.80
CA ILE A 32 6.60 -8.24 1.70
C ILE A 32 7.52 -9.42 2.03
N LEU A 33 7.73 -9.62 3.32
CA LEU A 33 8.32 -10.82 3.89
C LEU A 33 7.18 -11.60 4.56
N THR A 34 6.62 -12.57 3.85
CA THR A 34 5.61 -13.45 4.47
C THR A 34 6.31 -14.55 5.26
N ALA A 35 5.82 -14.82 6.47
CA ALA A 35 6.16 -16.01 7.23
C ALA A 35 4.85 -16.65 7.68
N GLU A 36 4.46 -17.75 7.04
CA GLU A 36 3.40 -18.61 7.58
C GLU A 36 3.82 -19.04 9.00
N THR A 37 3.04 -18.65 10.00
CA THR A 37 3.32 -18.99 11.38
C THR A 37 2.10 -19.64 11.99
N THR A 38 2.19 -20.97 12.06
CA THR A 38 1.27 -21.90 12.74
C THR A 38 -0.07 -22.14 12.05
N ALA A 39 -0.70 -23.27 12.37
CA ALA A 39 -1.81 -23.90 11.66
C ALA A 39 -3.13 -23.09 11.60
N SER A 40 -3.16 -21.82 12.04
CA SER A 40 -4.37 -21.02 12.13
C SER A 40 -4.18 -19.49 11.99
N ALA A 41 -2.99 -18.98 11.70
CA ALA A 41 -2.76 -17.53 11.57
C ALA A 41 -1.69 -17.19 10.53
N PHE A 42 -1.85 -16.04 9.89
CA PHE A 42 -0.90 -15.46 8.96
C PHE A 42 -0.16 -14.32 9.65
N HIS A 43 1.17 -14.37 9.64
CA HIS A 43 2.03 -13.26 10.05
C HIS A 43 2.66 -12.64 8.82
N VAL A 44 2.34 -11.37 8.59
CA VAL A 44 2.85 -10.60 7.46
C VAL A 44 3.80 -9.56 8.01
N VAL A 45 4.99 -9.49 7.42
CA VAL A 45 5.96 -8.42 7.69
C VAL A 45 6.19 -7.68 6.38
N MET A 46 6.20 -6.36 6.43
CA MET A 46 6.66 -5.53 5.32
C MET A 46 7.89 -4.76 5.76
N VAL A 47 8.88 -4.68 4.88
CA VAL A 47 10.12 -3.94 5.11
C VAL A 47 10.34 -2.90 4.02
N ASN A 48 10.70 -1.69 4.38
CA ASN A 48 11.07 -0.66 3.41
C ASN A 48 12.59 -0.70 3.12
N ARG A 49 13.04 0.12 2.16
CA ARG A 49 14.45 0.18 1.73
C ARG A 49 15.43 0.61 2.82
N SER A 50 14.97 1.34 3.85
CA SER A 50 15.79 1.72 4.99
C SER A 50 15.82 0.66 6.11
N GLY A 51 15.13 -0.46 5.91
CA GLY A 51 15.08 -1.58 6.85
C GLY A 51 14.02 -1.45 7.95
N GLN A 52 13.16 -0.42 7.89
CA GLN A 52 12.04 -0.25 8.81
C GLN A 52 10.94 -1.24 8.50
N GLN A 53 10.27 -1.73 9.54
CA GLN A 53 9.33 -2.84 9.42
C GLN A 53 7.98 -2.48 10.01
N VAL A 54 6.93 -2.99 9.37
CA VAL A 54 5.58 -3.07 9.94
C VAL A 54 5.14 -4.54 9.88
N ALA A 55 4.32 -4.95 10.82
CA ALA A 55 3.86 -6.33 10.89
C ALA A 55 2.44 -6.42 11.42
N ALA A 56 1.72 -7.43 10.95
CA ALA A 56 0.38 -7.76 11.39
C ALA A 56 0.18 -9.27 11.44
N THR A 57 -0.66 -9.71 12.36
CA THR A 57 -1.07 -11.11 12.50
C THR A 57 -2.58 -11.19 12.49
N ASP A 58 -3.13 -11.98 11.57
CA ASP A 58 -4.57 -12.25 11.49
C ASP A 58 -4.80 -13.70 11.05
N THR A 59 -5.96 -14.25 11.41
CA THR A 59 -6.52 -15.50 10.87
C THR A 59 -6.75 -15.45 9.35
N ASP A 60 -6.88 -14.26 8.78
CA ASP A 60 -7.10 -14.00 7.36
C ASP A 60 -5.91 -13.23 6.77
N ARG A 61 -5.25 -13.85 5.79
CA ARG A 61 -4.07 -13.30 5.12
C ARG A 61 -4.34 -11.92 4.51
N VAL A 62 -5.51 -11.71 3.91
CA VAL A 62 -5.83 -10.45 3.24
C VAL A 62 -5.96 -9.33 4.26
N ARG A 63 -6.62 -9.61 5.40
CA ARG A 63 -6.73 -8.64 6.50
C ARG A 63 -5.37 -8.30 7.11
N ALA A 64 -4.52 -9.29 7.34
CA ALA A 64 -3.14 -9.04 7.80
C ALA A 64 -2.34 -8.18 6.81
N MET A 65 -2.44 -8.44 5.51
CA MET A 65 -1.79 -7.63 4.48
C MET A 65 -2.31 -6.19 4.46
N HIS A 66 -3.63 -6.00 4.51
CA HIS A 66 -4.27 -4.68 4.50
C HIS A 66 -3.82 -3.82 5.69
N GLU A 67 -3.66 -4.45 6.87
CA GLU A 67 -3.20 -3.78 8.07
C GLU A 67 -1.71 -3.39 7.97
N CYS A 68 -0.85 -4.25 7.45
CA CYS A 68 0.54 -3.88 7.16
C CYS A 68 0.60 -2.71 6.17
N GLU A 69 -0.21 -2.74 5.13
CA GLU A 69 -0.25 -1.67 4.13
C GLU A 69 -0.71 -0.34 4.73
N ARG A 70 -1.73 -0.36 5.59
CA ARG A 70 -2.21 0.81 6.34
C ARG A 70 -1.09 1.43 7.18
N GLN A 71 -0.36 0.61 7.94
CA GLN A 71 0.75 1.09 8.78
C GLN A 71 1.90 1.65 7.94
N ALA A 72 2.26 0.96 6.85
CA ALA A 72 3.31 1.40 5.94
C ALA A 72 2.93 2.71 5.22
N PHE A 73 1.68 2.87 4.80
CA PHE A 73 1.18 4.12 4.23
C PHE A 73 1.25 5.28 5.24
N ALA A 74 0.81 5.04 6.48
CA ALA A 74 0.91 6.05 7.54
C ALA A 74 2.36 6.44 7.83
N PHE A 75 3.28 5.48 7.76
CA PHE A 75 4.72 5.73 7.88
C PHE A 75 5.23 6.65 6.77
N GLU A 76 4.92 6.33 5.50
CA GLU A 76 5.35 7.14 4.34
C GLU A 76 4.74 8.55 4.36
N GLN A 77 3.49 8.69 4.79
CA GLN A 77 2.85 10.01 4.96
C GLN A 77 3.60 10.92 5.95
N GLN A 78 4.28 10.33 6.94
CA GLN A 78 5.06 11.07 7.93
C GLN A 78 6.51 11.32 7.48
N HIS A 79 7.13 10.33 6.82
CA HIS A 79 8.59 10.29 6.64
C HIS A 79 9.05 10.39 5.19
N ALA A 80 8.17 10.25 4.19
CA ALA A 80 8.59 10.31 2.79
C ALA A 80 9.11 11.71 2.45
N GLU A 81 10.37 11.77 1.99
CA GLU A 81 10.98 13.00 1.47
C GLU A 81 10.17 13.59 0.30
N ASN A 82 9.48 12.72 -0.46
CA ASN A 82 8.61 13.12 -1.57
C ASN A 82 7.28 12.36 -1.53
N ARG A 83 6.36 12.83 -0.68
CA ARG A 83 5.00 12.29 -0.54
C ARG A 83 4.22 12.31 -1.86
N GLY A 84 4.38 13.36 -2.67
CA GLY A 84 3.72 13.47 -3.97
C GLY A 84 4.09 12.30 -4.88
N ARG A 85 5.40 12.03 -5.00
CA ARG A 85 5.89 10.89 -5.78
C ARG A 85 5.43 9.55 -5.22
N PHE A 86 5.46 9.38 -3.89
CA PHE A 86 4.95 8.16 -3.24
C PHE A 86 3.48 7.91 -3.61
N LEU A 87 2.60 8.90 -3.44
CA LEU A 87 1.18 8.75 -3.76
C LEU A 87 0.93 8.51 -5.26
N PHE A 88 1.75 9.10 -6.13
CA PHE A 88 1.70 8.85 -7.57
C PHE A 88 2.03 7.39 -7.89
N GLU A 89 3.22 6.92 -7.47
CA GLU A 89 3.67 5.55 -7.69
C GLU A 89 2.69 4.55 -7.09
N TYR A 90 2.12 4.87 -5.93
CA TYR A 90 1.14 4.04 -5.26
C TYR A 90 -0.19 3.98 -6.02
N SER A 91 -0.65 5.10 -6.57
CA SER A 91 -1.84 5.14 -7.43
C SER A 91 -1.66 4.25 -8.65
N LEU A 92 -0.50 4.34 -9.33
CA LEU A 92 -0.22 3.53 -10.52
C LEU A 92 -0.20 2.04 -10.21
N LEU A 93 0.38 1.67 -9.06
CA LEU A 93 0.44 0.30 -8.61
C LEU A 93 -0.96 -0.27 -8.33
N LYS A 94 -1.85 0.51 -7.70
CA LYS A 94 -3.21 0.05 -7.39
C LYS A 94 -4.16 0.08 -8.58
N LEU A 95 -3.89 0.94 -9.55
CA LEU A 95 -4.62 1.02 -10.82
C LEU A 95 -3.98 0.13 -11.89
N ALA A 96 -2.96 -0.67 -11.54
CA ALA A 96 -2.34 -1.61 -12.45
C ALA A 96 -3.39 -2.62 -12.96
N GLY A 97 -3.43 -2.81 -14.29
CA GLY A 97 -4.45 -3.63 -14.95
C GLY A 97 -5.73 -2.89 -15.34
N GLN A 98 -5.85 -1.61 -14.99
CA GLN A 98 -6.92 -0.74 -15.50
C GLN A 98 -6.51 -0.02 -16.79
N LEU A 99 -7.51 0.49 -17.53
CA LEU A 99 -7.30 1.39 -18.66
C LEU A 99 -6.91 2.80 -18.17
N VAL A 100 -5.71 2.92 -17.59
CA VAL A 100 -5.08 4.23 -17.37
C VAL A 100 -4.85 4.86 -18.74
N THR A 101 -5.62 5.90 -19.06
CA THR A 101 -5.56 6.57 -20.37
C THR A 101 -4.51 7.66 -20.39
N GLU A 102 -4.31 8.33 -19.26
CA GLU A 102 -3.32 9.38 -19.09
C GLU A 102 -2.73 9.37 -17.68
N GLN A 103 -1.45 9.67 -17.57
CA GLN A 103 -0.78 9.88 -16.29
C GLN A 103 0.36 10.87 -16.48
N ARG A 104 0.58 11.72 -15.47
CA ARG A 104 1.73 12.64 -15.49
C ARG A 104 2.17 12.95 -14.08
N TYR A 105 3.48 12.90 -13.86
CA TYR A 105 4.13 13.42 -12.67
C TYR A 105 5.00 14.62 -13.06
N GLN A 106 4.91 15.71 -12.30
CA GLN A 106 5.57 16.99 -12.57
C GLN A 106 6.44 17.38 -11.37
N SER A 107 7.68 16.90 -11.34
CA SER A 107 8.65 17.24 -10.29
C SER A 107 8.87 18.75 -10.15
N GLU A 108 8.83 19.47 -11.26
CA GLU A 108 9.05 20.91 -11.37
C GLU A 108 7.86 21.74 -10.87
N VAL A 109 6.69 21.13 -10.72
CA VAL A 109 5.47 21.79 -10.22
C VAL A 109 5.13 21.22 -8.85
N PHE A 110 6.04 21.36 -7.89
CA PHE A 110 5.86 20.90 -6.50
C PHE A 110 5.55 19.40 -6.37
N GLY A 111 5.94 18.59 -7.36
CA GLY A 111 5.60 17.16 -7.38
C GLY A 111 4.12 16.87 -7.65
N SER A 112 3.41 17.81 -8.27
CA SER A 112 2.00 17.63 -8.68
C SER A 112 1.89 16.50 -9.70
N TRP A 113 0.75 15.82 -9.70
CA TRP A 113 0.52 14.73 -10.64
C TRP A 113 -0.96 14.51 -10.89
N TYR A 114 -1.27 13.76 -11.94
CA TYR A 114 -2.60 13.24 -12.17
C TYR A 114 -2.56 11.86 -12.81
N VAL A 115 -3.63 11.09 -12.59
CA VAL A 115 -3.90 9.80 -13.21
C VAL A 115 -5.34 9.80 -13.68
N VAL A 116 -5.58 9.46 -14.95
CA VAL A 116 -6.90 9.37 -15.56
C VAL A 116 -7.21 7.90 -15.82
N CYS A 117 -8.37 7.46 -15.38
CA CYS A 117 -8.93 6.14 -15.67
C CYS A 117 -10.37 6.33 -16.11
N ASN A 118 -10.71 5.89 -17.33
CA ASN A 118 -12.03 6.09 -17.92
C ASN A 118 -12.47 7.57 -17.87
N ASN A 119 -13.63 7.85 -17.29
CA ASN A 119 -14.18 9.19 -17.09
C ASN A 119 -13.84 9.79 -15.72
N LYS A 120 -12.81 9.29 -15.04
CA LYS A 120 -12.40 9.76 -13.72
C LYS A 120 -10.93 10.15 -13.74
N ARG A 121 -10.57 11.15 -12.95
CA ARG A 121 -9.17 11.50 -12.71
C ARG A 121 -8.90 11.80 -11.24
N LEU A 122 -7.77 11.29 -10.79
CA LEU A 122 -7.17 11.59 -9.50
C LEU A 122 -6.06 12.61 -9.75
N ILE A 123 -6.10 13.74 -9.04
CA ILE A 123 -5.12 14.83 -9.18
C ILE A 123 -4.54 15.12 -7.81
N TYR A 124 -3.23 15.20 -7.72
CA TYR A 124 -2.54 15.79 -6.60
C TYR A 124 -1.98 17.15 -6.98
N ASP A 125 -2.46 18.19 -6.30
CA ASP A 125 -1.85 19.52 -6.33
C ASP A 125 -0.78 19.59 -5.23
N GLY A 126 0.48 19.57 -5.65
CA GLY A 126 1.62 19.63 -4.74
C GLY A 126 1.89 21.02 -4.16
N ARG A 127 1.33 22.07 -4.75
CA ARG A 127 1.43 23.44 -4.24
C ARG A 127 0.53 23.62 -3.02
N ASP A 128 -0.73 23.21 -3.15
CA ASP A 128 -1.73 23.37 -2.10
C ASP A 128 -1.81 22.14 -1.18
N ASN A 129 -1.10 21.06 -1.52
CA ASN A 129 -1.14 19.76 -0.85
C ASN A 129 -2.57 19.21 -0.73
N ILE A 130 -3.27 19.16 -1.87
CA ILE A 130 -4.64 18.66 -1.97
C ILE A 130 -4.71 17.53 -2.98
N LEU A 131 -5.40 16.45 -2.61
CA LEU A 131 -5.77 15.35 -3.48
C LEU A 131 -7.24 15.54 -3.91
N LEU A 132 -7.48 15.53 -5.22
CA LEU A 132 -8.77 15.77 -5.85
C LEU A 132 -9.19 14.54 -6.66
N VAL A 133 -10.48 14.21 -6.60
CA VAL A 133 -11.10 13.30 -7.56
C VAL A 133 -12.14 14.06 -8.36
N GLN A 134 -12.06 13.89 -9.68
CA GLN A 134 -12.94 14.55 -10.62
C GLN A 134 -13.52 13.53 -11.60
N ASN A 135 -14.77 13.77 -12.01
CA ASN A 135 -15.45 12.99 -13.03
C ASN A 135 -15.64 13.86 -14.26
N TYR A 136 -15.46 13.27 -15.43
CA TYR A 136 -15.77 13.92 -16.69
C TYR A 136 -17.29 13.93 -16.86
N VAL A 137 -17.84 15.11 -17.16
CA VAL A 137 -19.27 15.32 -17.36
C VAL A 137 -19.50 15.56 -18.84
N ASP A 138 -19.90 14.52 -19.57
CA ASP A 138 -20.06 14.55 -21.03
C ASP A 138 -20.96 15.69 -21.51
N ASN A 139 -22.03 15.99 -20.77
CA ASN A 139 -23.00 17.03 -21.12
C ASN A 139 -22.44 18.45 -21.09
N HIS A 140 -21.33 18.67 -20.37
CA HIS A 140 -20.68 19.97 -20.22
C HIS A 140 -19.25 19.99 -20.79
N ALA A 141 -18.78 18.86 -21.31
CA ALA A 141 -17.43 18.63 -21.80
C ALA A 141 -16.32 19.08 -20.81
N GLU A 142 -16.60 19.00 -19.51
CA GLU A 142 -15.74 19.51 -18.44
C GLU A 142 -15.53 18.49 -17.31
N TRP A 143 -14.50 18.73 -16.51
CA TRP A 143 -14.21 17.94 -15.32
C TRP A 143 -14.90 18.55 -14.11
N GLY A 144 -15.90 17.85 -13.58
CA GLY A 144 -16.56 18.21 -12.33
C GLY A 144 -15.78 17.71 -11.12
N GLN A 145 -15.58 18.56 -10.11
CA GLN A 145 -14.98 18.14 -8.85
C GLN A 145 -15.99 17.36 -8.01
N TYR A 146 -15.59 16.16 -7.57
CA TYR A 146 -16.42 15.31 -6.72
C TYR A 146 -15.92 15.26 -5.27
N ARG A 147 -14.60 15.22 -5.06
CA ARG A 147 -14.01 15.17 -3.71
C ARG A 147 -12.65 15.86 -3.66
N ALA A 148 -12.36 16.50 -2.54
CA ALA A 148 -11.06 17.09 -2.22
C ALA A 148 -10.65 16.69 -0.80
N ILE A 149 -9.39 16.32 -0.60
CA ILE A 149 -8.83 15.95 0.71
C ILE A 149 -7.46 16.63 0.83
N ALA A 150 -7.24 17.37 1.92
CA ALA A 150 -5.91 17.89 2.22
C ALA A 150 -4.99 16.72 2.61
N ILE A 151 -3.75 16.71 2.12
CA ILE A 151 -2.82 15.57 2.35
C ILE A 151 -2.57 15.30 3.83
N LYS A 152 -2.55 16.36 4.67
CA LYS A 152 -2.39 16.21 6.11
C LYS A 152 -3.51 15.40 6.78
N ASP A 153 -4.69 15.36 6.16
CA ASP A 153 -5.88 14.68 6.64
C ASP A 153 -6.13 13.37 5.87
N LEU A 154 -5.26 13.02 4.91
CA LEU A 154 -5.39 11.83 4.07
C LEU A 154 -4.95 10.58 4.83
N ALA A 155 -5.92 9.80 5.30
CA ALA A 155 -5.72 8.48 5.85
C ALA A 155 -5.65 7.40 4.75
N TYR A 156 -5.11 6.22 5.11
CA TYR A 156 -5.05 5.07 4.21
C TYR A 156 -6.43 4.67 3.66
N ASP A 157 -7.45 4.58 4.52
CA ASP A 157 -8.80 4.15 4.09
C ASP A 157 -9.44 5.15 3.13
N ASP A 158 -9.17 6.45 3.33
CA ASP A 158 -9.63 7.48 2.40
C ASP A 158 -8.97 7.31 1.04
N PHE A 159 -7.64 7.18 1.00
CA PHE A 159 -6.90 6.98 -0.23
C PHE A 159 -7.33 5.69 -0.94
N HIS A 160 -7.43 4.58 -0.22
CA HIS A 160 -7.89 3.30 -0.75
C HIS A 160 -9.31 3.44 -1.33
N SER A 161 -10.22 4.10 -0.62
CA SER A 161 -11.57 4.35 -1.11
C SER A 161 -11.59 5.22 -2.36
N LEU A 162 -10.72 6.24 -2.46
CA LEU A 162 -10.60 7.04 -3.69
C LEU A 162 -10.16 6.17 -4.86
N ILE A 163 -9.16 5.30 -4.66
CA ILE A 163 -8.66 4.39 -5.69
C ILE A 163 -9.73 3.37 -6.12
N GLN A 164 -10.45 2.76 -5.18
CA GLN A 164 -11.56 1.84 -5.50
C GLN A 164 -12.67 2.56 -6.30
N ASN A 165 -12.90 3.84 -6.01
CA ASN A 165 -13.84 4.65 -6.78
C ASN A 165 -13.30 5.07 -8.16
N MET A 166 -12.03 4.82 -8.48
CA MET A 166 -11.47 5.04 -9.82
C MET A 166 -11.64 3.82 -10.74
N LEU A 167 -11.77 2.63 -10.15
CA LEU A 167 -12.13 1.38 -10.84
C LEU A 167 -13.59 1.45 -11.34
#